data_AF-A0A1B6VXY7-F1
#
_entry.id   AF-A0A1B6VXY7-F1
#
_cell.length_a   1.000
_cell.length_b   1.000
_cell.length_c   1.000
_cell.angle_alpha   90.00
_cell.angle_beta   90.00
_cell.angle_gamma   90.00
#
_symmetry.space_group_name_H-M   'P 1'
#
loop_
_entity.id
_entity.type
_entity.pdbx_description
1 polymer ?
#
loop_
_entity_poly.entity_id
_entity_poly.type
_entity_poly.pdbx_seq_one_letter_code
_entity_poly.pdbx_strand_id
1 'polypeptide(L)'
;MYYEEGYRPDESPTLGEDGSPISIVPAYNDLRARGITPNGRNNIYTLSPACYWDKDLCQTALGYGRDEVIRRLAGKVPDVHPLADGVYIIFNDNPLLSFDDFLAIQHTFKPILGLQ
;
A
#
# COMPACT_ATOMS: atom_id res chain seq x y z
N MET A 1 14.53 -2.79 1.05
CA MET A 1 14.29 -1.54 1.80
C MET A 1 12.92 -1.67 2.45
N TYR A 2 12.89 -1.87 3.76
CA TYR A 2 11.64 -2.00 4.52
C TYR A 2 11.25 -0.60 4.99
N TYR A 3 10.50 0.12 4.15
CA TYR A 3 10.07 1.48 4.45
C TYR A 3 9.04 1.54 5.61
N GLU A 4 8.53 0.39 6.08
CA GLU A 4 7.20 0.33 6.70
C GLU A 4 7.07 -0.46 8.00
N GLU A 5 8.15 -1.02 8.55
CA GLU A 5 8.16 -1.24 10.01
C GLU A 5 8.39 0.07 10.78
N GLY A 6 8.60 1.18 10.05
CA GLY A 6 8.64 2.51 10.61
C GLY A 6 9.84 2.76 11.50
N TYR A 7 10.99 2.20 11.17
CA TYR A 7 12.27 2.61 11.75
C TYR A 7 13.22 2.94 10.61
N ARG A 8 14.12 3.90 10.84
CA ARG A 8 15.12 4.27 9.83
C ARG A 8 16.15 3.15 9.67
N PRO A 9 16.79 3.03 8.50
CA PRO A 9 18.04 2.27 8.42
C PRO A 9 18.94 2.77 9.55
N ASP A 10 19.44 1.85 10.38
CA ASP A 10 20.29 2.11 11.56
C ASP A 10 19.57 2.40 12.90
N GLU A 11 18.23 2.36 12.94
CA GLU A 11 17.45 2.41 14.19
C GLU A 11 16.96 1.03 14.62
N SER A 12 16.90 0.79 15.93
CA SER A 12 16.22 -0.38 16.48
C SER A 12 14.71 -0.10 16.55
N PRO A 13 13.84 -1.07 16.18
CA PRO A 13 12.39 -0.87 16.25
C PRO A 13 11.94 -0.65 17.70
N THR A 14 10.98 0.24 17.89
CA THR A 14 10.27 0.33 19.18
C THR A 14 9.30 -0.84 19.24
N LEU A 15 9.31 -1.60 20.34
CA LEU A 15 8.43 -2.76 20.50
C LEU A 15 7.23 -2.42 21.40
N GLY A 16 6.05 -2.93 21.05
CA GLY A 16 4.86 -2.91 21.89
C GLY A 16 4.88 -3.99 22.97
N GLU A 17 3.86 -3.99 23.84
CA GLU A 17 3.73 -4.96 24.94
C GLU A 17 3.62 -6.42 24.46
N ASP A 18 3.13 -6.63 23.25
CA ASP A 18 3.03 -7.93 22.58
C ASP A 18 4.34 -8.37 21.91
N GLY A 19 5.40 -7.56 21.99
CA GLY A 19 6.69 -7.78 21.33
C GLY A 19 6.69 -7.43 19.84
N SER A 20 5.58 -6.91 19.29
CA SER A 20 5.50 -6.45 17.91
C SER A 20 6.21 -5.11 17.70
N PRO A 21 6.85 -4.86 16.55
CA PRO A 21 7.36 -3.54 16.21
C PRO A 21 6.22 -2.52 16.02
N ILE A 22 6.40 -1.33 16.60
CA ILE A 22 5.57 -0.14 16.46
C ILE A 22 6.17 0.72 15.35
N SER A 23 5.36 1.06 14.35
CA SER A 23 5.78 1.93 13.26
C SER A 23 5.80 3.40 13.69
N ILE A 24 6.78 4.19 13.24
CA ILE A 24 6.74 5.66 13.37
C ILE A 24 5.58 6.31 12.61
N VAL A 25 4.87 5.56 11.75
CA VAL A 25 3.70 6.05 11.00
C VAL A 25 2.43 5.73 11.80
N PRO A 26 1.73 6.73 12.40
CA PRO A 26 0.59 6.46 13.27
C PRO A 26 -0.56 5.71 12.57
N ALA A 27 -0.85 6.05 11.31
CA ALA A 27 -1.88 5.40 10.51
C ALA A 27 -1.63 3.88 10.35
N TYR A 28 -0.36 3.46 10.28
CA TYR A 28 0.00 2.05 10.21
C TYR A 28 -0.40 1.29 11.48
N ASN A 29 -0.17 1.91 12.64
CA ASN A 29 -0.50 1.33 13.94
C ASN A 29 -2.02 1.24 14.16
N ASP A 30 -2.78 2.27 13.76
CA ASP A 30 -4.24 2.28 13.83
C ASP A 30 -4.88 1.12 13.04
N LEU A 31 -4.30 0.79 11.89
CA LEU A 31 -4.76 -0.33 11.07
C LEU A 31 -4.46 -1.68 11.72
N ARG A 32 -3.25 -1.85 12.27
CA ARG A 32 -2.89 -3.05 13.03
C ARG A 32 -3.82 -3.23 14.23
N ALA A 33 -4.15 -2.16 14.94
CA ALA A 33 -5.09 -2.18 16.06
C ALA A 33 -6.51 -2.60 15.62
N ARG A 34 -6.88 -2.33 14.37
CA ARG A 34 -8.15 -2.78 13.74
C ARG A 34 -8.08 -4.19 13.15
N GLY A 35 -6.96 -4.91 13.32
CA GLY A 35 -6.74 -6.25 12.78
C GLY A 35 -6.41 -6.29 11.28
N ILE A 36 -6.13 -5.14 10.66
CA ILE A 36 -5.74 -5.04 9.25
C ILE A 36 -4.23 -5.21 9.18
N THR A 37 -3.74 -6.13 8.34
CA THR A 37 -2.29 -6.29 8.08
C THR A 37 -1.88 -5.38 6.93
N PRO A 38 -1.28 -4.20 7.18
CA PRO A 38 -1.13 -3.17 6.14
C PRO A 38 -0.21 -3.63 5.00
N ASN A 39 0.77 -4.49 5.33
CA ASN A 39 1.81 -5.00 4.42
C ASN A 39 1.82 -6.52 4.28
N GLY A 40 0.77 -7.19 4.75
CA GLY A 40 0.70 -8.65 4.70
C GLY A 40 0.35 -9.14 3.31
N ARG A 41 -0.92 -8.96 2.92
CA ARG A 41 -1.49 -9.75 1.82
C ARG A 41 -1.22 -9.17 0.44
N ASN A 42 -1.23 -7.84 0.24
CA ASN A 42 -1.09 -7.27 -1.11
C ASN A 42 -0.60 -5.80 -1.21
N ASN A 43 0.31 -5.32 -0.34
CA ASN A 43 0.99 -4.04 -0.58
C ASN A 43 0.05 -2.81 -0.79
N ILE A 44 -1.08 -2.77 -0.07
CA ILE A 44 -2.07 -1.70 -0.29
C ILE A 44 -1.70 -0.39 0.42
N TYR A 45 -0.89 -0.47 1.48
CA TYR A 45 -0.31 0.71 2.15
C TYR A 45 1.13 0.98 1.72
N THR A 46 1.92 -0.05 1.38
CA THR A 46 3.15 0.07 0.60
C THR A 46 2.84 -0.10 -0.88
N LEU A 47 2.41 0.92 -1.62
CA LEU A 47 2.06 0.75 -3.03
C LEU A 47 3.28 0.24 -3.82
N SER A 48 3.33 -1.07 -4.04
CA SER A 48 4.42 -1.70 -4.79
C SER A 48 4.28 -1.36 -6.26
N PRO A 49 5.37 -1.36 -7.05
CA PRO A 49 5.32 -0.97 -8.45
C PRO A 49 4.26 -1.71 -9.26
N ALA A 50 4.01 -2.98 -8.91
CA ALA A 50 2.86 -3.75 -9.35
C ALA A 50 2.12 -4.36 -8.15
N CYS A 51 0.79 -4.37 -8.21
CA CYS A 51 -0.09 -4.88 -7.16
C CYS A 51 -1.26 -5.66 -7.76
N TYR A 52 -1.70 -6.69 -7.03
CA TYR A 52 -3.01 -7.31 -7.23
C TYR A 52 -3.83 -7.16 -5.95
N TRP A 53 -5.03 -6.62 -6.04
CA TRP A 53 -5.94 -6.50 -4.90
C TRP A 53 -7.23 -7.26 -5.17
N ASP A 54 -7.49 -8.28 -4.37
CA ASP A 54 -8.76 -9.01 -4.41
C ASP A 54 -9.94 -8.14 -3.95
N LYS A 55 -11.15 -8.64 -4.18
CA LYS A 55 -12.41 -7.95 -3.85
C LYS A 55 -12.48 -7.57 -2.37
N ASP A 56 -12.12 -8.50 -1.49
CA ASP A 56 -12.26 -8.34 -0.04
C ASP A 56 -11.27 -7.29 0.47
N LEU A 57 -10.05 -7.27 -0.05
CA LEU A 57 -9.05 -6.27 0.28
C LEU A 57 -9.47 -4.87 -0.17
N CYS A 58 -9.99 -4.72 -1.39
CA CYS A 58 -10.50 -3.42 -1.85
C CYS A 58 -11.56 -2.90 -0.87
N GLN A 59 -12.54 -3.74 -0.53
CA GLN A 59 -13.63 -3.33 0.35
C GLN A 59 -13.16 -3.01 1.78
N THR A 60 -12.27 -3.83 2.35
CA THR A 60 -11.83 -3.69 3.75
C THR A 60 -10.80 -2.58 3.95
N ALA A 61 -9.88 -2.38 3.00
CA ALA A 61 -8.83 -1.36 3.11
C ALA A 61 -9.26 0.01 2.55
N LEU A 62 -9.99 0.03 1.43
CA LEU A 62 -10.35 1.27 0.74
C LEU A 62 -11.79 1.73 1.02
N GLY A 63 -12.64 0.83 1.51
CA GLY A 63 -14.07 1.10 1.72
C GLY A 63 -14.91 1.01 0.44
N TYR A 64 -14.32 0.59 -0.69
CA TYR A 64 -14.99 0.47 -1.97
C TYR A 64 -14.42 -0.68 -2.81
N GLY A 65 -15.19 -1.12 -3.81
CA GLY A 65 -14.82 -2.27 -4.65
C GLY A 65 -13.87 -1.96 -5.80
N ARG A 66 -13.44 -3.04 -6.47
CA ARG A 66 -12.55 -3.06 -7.64
C ARG A 66 -12.83 -1.98 -8.69
N ASP A 67 -14.09 -1.83 -9.11
CA ASP A 67 -14.43 -0.96 -10.24
C ASP A 67 -14.19 0.52 -9.92
N GLU A 68 -14.32 0.91 -8.65
CA GLU A 68 -13.99 2.26 -8.17
C GLU A 68 -12.47 2.48 -8.12
N VAL A 69 -11.68 1.45 -7.79
CA VAL A 69 -10.21 1.49 -7.89
C VAL A 69 -9.81 1.78 -9.34
N ILE A 70 -10.35 1.02 -10.30
CA ILE A 70 -10.07 1.19 -11.73
C ILE A 70 -10.46 2.60 -12.17
N ARG A 71 -11.67 3.07 -11.82
CA ARG A 71 -12.14 4.42 -12.19
C ARG A 71 -11.21 5.52 -11.67
N ARG A 72 -10.67 5.37 -10.45
CA ARG A 72 -9.77 6.35 -9.84
C ARG A 72 -8.39 6.36 -10.49
N LEU A 73 -7.87 5.20 -10.88
CA LEU A 73 -6.50 5.05 -11.42
C LEU A 73 -6.41 5.13 -12.95
N ALA A 74 -7.51 4.89 -13.69
CA ALA A 74 -7.52 4.89 -15.15
C ALA A 74 -6.92 6.19 -15.72
N GLY A 75 -5.95 6.01 -16.63
CA GLY A 75 -5.21 7.10 -17.27
C GLY A 75 -4.17 7.81 -16.37
N LYS A 76 -3.95 7.35 -15.13
CA LYS A 76 -2.97 7.92 -14.20
C LYS A 76 -1.81 6.98 -13.88
N VAL A 77 -1.99 5.70 -14.16
CA VAL A 77 -1.00 4.64 -13.97
C VAL A 77 -0.70 3.97 -15.31
N PRO A 78 0.49 3.38 -15.50
CA PRO A 78 0.82 2.60 -16.70
C PRO A 78 -0.24 1.57 -17.09
N ASP A 79 -0.77 0.83 -16.12
CA ASP A 79 -1.85 -0.14 -16.37
C ASP A 79 -2.73 -0.36 -15.15
N VAL A 80 -4.03 -0.55 -15.39
CA VAL A 80 -5.02 -0.93 -14.37
C VAL A 80 -6.20 -1.62 -15.03
N HIS A 81 -6.44 -2.87 -14.66
CA HIS A 81 -7.48 -3.68 -15.28
C HIS A 81 -8.06 -4.72 -14.31
N PRO A 82 -9.29 -5.20 -14.56
CA PRO A 82 -9.85 -6.29 -13.75
C PRO A 82 -9.03 -7.57 -13.97
N LEU A 83 -8.81 -8.32 -12.91
CA LEU A 83 -8.18 -9.63 -12.92
C LEU A 83 -8.87 -10.53 -11.89
N ALA A 84 -9.46 -11.64 -12.32
CA ALA A 84 -10.33 -12.47 -11.48
C ALA A 84 -11.42 -11.62 -10.77
N ASP A 85 -11.60 -11.78 -9.47
CA ASP A 85 -12.50 -10.97 -8.63
C ASP A 85 -11.88 -9.64 -8.16
N GLY A 86 -10.61 -9.40 -8.49
CA GLY A 86 -9.82 -8.24 -8.05
C GLY A 86 -9.34 -7.34 -9.19
N VAL A 87 -8.41 -6.45 -8.87
CA VAL A 87 -7.76 -5.52 -9.81
C VAL A 87 -6.26 -5.76 -9.83
N TYR A 88 -5.68 -5.75 -11.03
CA TYR A 88 -4.24 -5.67 -11.22
C TYR A 88 -3.85 -4.23 -11.59
N ILE A 89 -2.78 -3.74 -10.99
CA ILE A 89 -2.33 -2.35 -11.08
C ILE A 89 -0.82 -2.34 -11.30
N ILE A 90 -0.37 -1.54 -12.26
CA ILE A 90 1.05 -1.20 -12.44
C ILE A 90 1.18 0.30 -12.15
N PHE A 91 1.71 0.66 -11.00
CA PHE A 91 2.03 2.05 -10.66
C PHE A 91 3.33 2.54 -11.30
N ASN A 92 4.28 1.64 -11.56
CA ASN A 92 5.55 1.95 -12.21
C ASN A 92 6.13 0.67 -12.85
N ASP A 93 6.56 0.75 -14.11
CA ASP A 93 7.13 -0.35 -14.90
C ASP A 93 8.64 -0.20 -15.14
N ASN A 94 9.29 0.80 -14.52
CA ASN A 94 10.74 1.01 -14.62
C ASN A 94 11.49 -0.10 -13.86
N PRO A 95 12.29 -0.94 -14.54
CA PRO A 95 13.07 -1.99 -13.89
C PRO A 95 14.24 -1.46 -13.05
N LEU A 96 14.60 -0.19 -13.23
CA LEU A 96 15.66 0.51 -12.49
C LEU A 96 15.07 1.50 -11.47
N LEU A 97 13.90 1.17 -10.90
CA LEU A 97 13.18 2.01 -9.94
C LEU A 97 14.11 2.49 -8.82
N SER A 98 14.29 3.81 -8.73
CA SER A 98 15.03 4.41 -7.62
C SER A 98 14.17 4.47 -6.35
N PHE A 99 14.82 4.73 -5.22
CA PHE A 99 14.08 4.95 -3.97
C PHE A 99 13.18 6.19 -4.04
N ASP A 100 13.63 7.26 -4.67
CA ASP A 100 12.83 8.49 -4.84
C ASP A 100 11.61 8.25 -5.74
N ASP A 101 11.76 7.45 -6.80
CA ASP A 101 10.63 7.04 -7.65
C ASP A 101 9.63 6.19 -6.87
N PHE A 102 10.12 5.30 -6.00
CA PHE A 102 9.28 4.52 -5.11
C PHE A 102 8.49 5.42 -4.14
N LEU A 103 9.10 6.48 -3.60
CA LEU A 103 8.41 7.47 -2.77
C LEU A 103 7.36 8.25 -3.56
N ALA A 104 7.68 8.62 -4.80
CA ALA A 104 6.75 9.31 -5.68
C ALA A 104 5.47 8.49 -5.91
N ILE A 105 5.57 7.17 -6.09
CA ILE A 105 4.41 6.28 -6.16
C ILE A 105 3.50 6.46 -4.93
N GLN A 106 4.08 6.44 -3.72
CA GLN A 106 3.29 6.58 -2.49
C GLN A 106 2.58 7.93 -2.43
N HIS A 107 3.31 9.02 -2.66
CA HIS A 107 2.78 10.38 -2.53
C HIS A 107 1.75 10.72 -3.60
N THR A 108 1.90 10.19 -4.81
CA THR A 108 0.97 10.46 -5.91
C THR A 108 -0.32 9.66 -5.77
N PHE A 109 -0.25 8.36 -5.46
CA PHE A 109 -1.41 7.48 -5.60
C PHE A 109 -2.20 7.23 -4.31
N LYS A 110 -1.57 7.35 -3.13
CA LYS A 110 -2.30 7.21 -1.85
C LYS A 110 -3.48 8.19 -1.73
N PRO A 111 -3.32 9.51 -2.03
CA PRO A 111 -4.44 10.45 -1.96
C PRO A 111 -5.57 10.13 -2.95
N ILE A 112 -5.23 9.65 -4.15
CA ILE A 112 -6.20 9.24 -5.17
C ILE A 112 -7.06 8.08 -4.66
N LEU A 113 -6.42 7.15 -3.93
CA LEU A 113 -7.06 5.97 -3.35
C LEU A 113 -7.72 6.25 -1.99
N GLY A 114 -7.57 7.45 -1.43
CA GLY A 114 -8.10 7.78 -0.10
C GLY A 114 -7.33 7.12 1.05
N LEU A 115 -6.08 6.74 0.80
CA LEU A 115 -5.14 6.24 1.80
C LEU A 115 -4.40 7.45 2.38
N GLN A 116 -4.48 7.67 3.69
CA GLN A 116 -3.72 8.69 4.43
C GLN A 116 -2.60 8.05 5.23
#